data_AF-A0A9D3UXS8-F1
#
_entry.id   AF-A0A9D3UXS8-F1
#
_cell.length_a   1.000
_cell.length_b   1.000
_cell.length_c   1.000
_cell.angle_alpha   90.00
_cell.angle_beta   90.00
_cell.angle_gamma   90.00
#
_symmetry.space_group_name_H-M   'P 1'
#
loop_
_entity.id
_entity.type
_entity.pdbx_description
1 polymer ?
#
loop_
_entity_poly.entity_id
_entity_poly.type
_entity_poly.pdbx_seq_one_letter_code
_entity_poly.pdbx_strand_id
1 'polypeptide(L)'
;MESFIGWANFHSFLGFPLSVSNSHNASLATPFTEGEFKAAVTKMHLDKAPGLDGINPAFFQQCWFIVSTHVFSQFSSWFTQGQFPPGFNYTLLLLIPKKDRPNRM
;
A
#
# COMPACT_ATOMS: atom_id res chain seq x y z
N MET A 1 16.52 -13.25 -24.09
CA MET A 1 15.06 -13.04 -24.02
C MET A 1 14.49 -14.28 -23.34
N GLU A 2 14.71 -14.37 -22.03
CA GLU A 2 14.39 -15.57 -21.27
C GLU A 2 12.93 -15.55 -20.85
N SER A 3 12.26 -16.67 -21.08
CA SER A 3 10.83 -16.85 -20.92
C SER A 3 10.46 -16.99 -19.44
N PHE A 4 9.56 -16.13 -18.97
CA PHE A 4 8.94 -16.10 -17.63
C PHE A 4 8.00 -17.31 -17.37
N ILE A 5 8.36 -18.53 -17.78
CA ILE A 5 7.49 -19.72 -17.68
C ILE A 5 7.51 -20.34 -16.26
N GLY A 6 8.45 -19.96 -15.39
CA GLY A 6 8.66 -20.60 -14.09
C GLY A 6 7.60 -20.32 -13.00
N TRP A 7 6.80 -19.26 -13.12
CA TRP A 7 5.89 -18.84 -12.03
C TRP A 7 4.50 -19.46 -12.10
N ALA A 8 4.07 -19.94 -13.27
CA ALA A 8 2.72 -20.49 -13.44
C ALA A 8 2.48 -21.79 -12.64
N ASN A 9 3.55 -22.50 -12.25
CA ASN A 9 3.49 -23.78 -11.54
C ASN A 9 4.12 -23.75 -10.14
N PHE A 10 4.41 -22.56 -9.59
CA PHE A 10 5.10 -22.42 -8.30
C PHE A 10 4.37 -23.12 -7.14
N HIS A 11 3.04 -23.06 -7.14
CA HIS A 11 2.18 -23.75 -6.16
C HIS A 11 2.32 -25.28 -6.23
N SER A 12 2.41 -25.84 -7.45
CA SER A 12 2.62 -27.27 -7.67
C SER A 12 4.02 -27.72 -7.25
N PHE A 13 5.04 -26.89 -7.50
CA PHE A 13 6.44 -27.16 -7.15
C PHE A 13 6.69 -27.27 -5.63
N LEU A 14 6.03 -26.44 -4.81
CA LEU A 14 6.16 -26.45 -3.35
C LEU A 14 5.03 -27.20 -2.63
N GLY A 15 4.08 -27.78 -3.36
CA GLY A 15 2.94 -28.50 -2.78
C GLY A 15 1.95 -27.61 -2.01
N PHE A 16 1.94 -26.30 -2.27
CA PHE A 16 0.96 -25.40 -1.67
C PHE A 16 -0.34 -25.39 -2.49
N PRO A 17 -1.52 -25.39 -1.85
CA PRO A 17 -2.77 -25.23 -2.57
C PRO A 17 -2.80 -23.88 -3.29
N LEU A 18 -3.40 -23.84 -4.48
CA LEU A 18 -3.67 -22.61 -5.20
C LEU A 18 -4.69 -21.79 -4.38
N SER A 19 -4.21 -20.82 -3.61
CA SER A 19 -5.06 -20.02 -2.71
C SER A 19 -5.73 -18.84 -3.42
N VAL A 20 -5.29 -18.47 -4.62
CA VAL A 20 -5.79 -17.32 -5.36
C VAL A 20 -6.48 -17.80 -6.63
N SER A 21 -7.81 -17.60 -6.70
CA SER A 21 -8.59 -17.94 -7.87
C SER A 21 -8.41 -16.91 -8.99
N ASN A 22 -8.81 -17.27 -10.20
CA ASN A 22 -8.84 -16.33 -11.32
C ASN A 22 -9.79 -15.15 -11.06
N SER A 23 -10.87 -15.35 -10.31
CA SER A 23 -11.77 -14.26 -9.92
C SER A 23 -11.12 -13.28 -8.94
N HIS A 24 -10.28 -13.76 -8.01
CA HIS A 24 -9.49 -12.87 -7.14
C HIS A 24 -8.50 -12.05 -7.98
N ASN A 25 -7.79 -12.68 -8.92
CA ASN A 25 -6.86 -11.96 -9.80
C ASN A 25 -7.57 -10.89 -10.63
N ALA A 26 -8.70 -11.24 -11.23
CA ALA A 26 -9.51 -10.29 -12.00
C ALA A 26 -9.98 -9.11 -11.13
N SER A 27 -10.40 -9.39 -9.89
CA SER A 27 -10.83 -8.36 -8.94
C SER A 27 -9.69 -7.47 -8.46
N LEU A 28 -8.47 -8.00 -8.30
CA LEU A 28 -7.31 -7.21 -7.85
C LEU A 28 -6.69 -6.39 -8.97
N ALA A 29 -6.94 -6.76 -10.23
CA ALA A 29 -6.46 -6.04 -11.41
C ALA A 29 -7.39 -4.90 -11.86
N THR A 30 -8.54 -4.71 -11.20
CA THR A 30 -9.46 -3.62 -11.57
C THR A 30 -8.83 -2.25 -11.27
N PRO A 31 -9.08 -1.23 -12.11
CA PRO A 31 -8.64 0.13 -11.82
C PRO A 31 -9.19 0.64 -10.49
N PHE A 32 -8.42 1.48 -9.81
CA PHE A 32 -8.88 2.12 -8.58
C PHE A 32 -10.06 3.06 -8.83
N THR A 33 -10.82 3.29 -7.78
CA THR A 33 -11.86 4.32 -7.67
C THR A 33 -11.46 5.36 -6.64
N GLU A 34 -11.88 6.62 -6.82
CA GLU A 34 -11.60 7.68 -5.84
C GLU A 34 -12.22 7.37 -4.46
N GLY A 35 -13.34 6.64 -4.45
CA GLY A 35 -14.01 6.18 -3.23
C GLY A 35 -13.12 5.27 -2.38
N GLU A 36 -12.32 4.39 -2.99
CA GLU A 36 -11.39 3.52 -2.27
C GLU A 36 -10.30 4.31 -1.55
N PHE A 37 -9.75 5.34 -2.20
CA PHE A 37 -8.75 6.22 -1.58
C PHE A 37 -9.33 6.97 -0.39
N LYS A 38 -10.53 7.57 -0.54
CA LYS A 38 -11.18 8.27 0.56
C LYS A 38 -11.47 7.33 1.73
N ALA A 39 -11.94 6.11 1.45
CA ALA A 39 -12.19 5.10 2.46
C ALA A 39 -10.91 4.67 3.17
N ALA A 40 -9.80 4.50 2.42
CA ALA A 40 -8.50 4.16 2.99
C ALA A 40 -7.98 5.27 3.91
N VAL A 41 -7.99 6.52 3.45
CA VAL A 41 -7.53 7.68 4.24
C VAL A 41 -8.35 7.86 5.52
N THR A 42 -9.67 7.72 5.43
CA THR A 42 -10.57 7.83 6.60
C THR A 42 -10.34 6.73 7.64
N LYS A 43 -9.90 5.54 7.21
CA LYS A 43 -9.63 4.41 8.13
C LYS A 43 -8.29 4.54 8.87
N MET A 44 -7.42 5.47 8.49
CA MET A 44 -6.14 5.66 9.17
C MET A 44 -6.35 6.38 10.51
N HIS A 45 -5.59 5.98 11.54
CA HIS A 45 -5.55 6.74 12.79
C HIS A 45 -4.74 8.03 12.59
N LEU A 46 -5.20 9.13 13.18
CA LEU A 46 -4.61 10.46 13.03
C LEU A 46 -3.21 10.58 13.65
N ASP A 47 -2.92 9.78 14.69
CA ASP A 47 -1.72 9.82 15.52
C ASP A 47 -0.60 8.89 15.04
N LYS A 48 -0.71 8.36 13.81
CA LYS A 48 0.36 7.55 13.23
C LYS A 48 1.61 8.40 12.99
N ALA A 49 2.76 7.77 13.19
CA ALA A 49 4.05 8.38 12.93
C ALA A 49 4.13 8.85 11.47
N PRO A 50 4.67 10.06 11.22
CA PRO A 50 4.82 10.57 9.86
C PRO A 50 5.92 9.81 9.10
N GLY A 51 5.89 9.93 7.77
CA GLY A 51 6.98 9.48 6.92
C GLY A 51 8.20 10.41 6.99
N LEU A 52 9.14 10.22 6.06
CA LEU A 52 10.30 11.10 5.88
C LEU A 52 9.90 12.55 5.51
N ASP A 53 8.66 12.74 5.04
CA ASP A 53 8.05 14.01 4.68
C ASP A 53 7.50 14.80 5.89
N GLY A 54 7.42 14.18 7.07
CA GLY A 54 6.83 14.80 8.26
C GLY A 54 5.30 14.90 8.22
N ILE A 55 4.63 14.30 7.23
CA ILE A 55 3.18 14.38 7.07
C ILE A 55 2.54 13.13 7.69
N ASN A 56 1.57 13.34 8.58
CA ASN A 56 0.79 12.26 9.18
C ASN A 56 -0.59 12.11 8.49
N PRO A 57 -1.34 11.04 8.78
CA PRO A 57 -2.66 10.84 8.19
C PRO A 57 -3.68 11.96 8.47
N ALA A 58 -3.49 12.74 9.55
CA ALA A 58 -4.41 13.83 9.88
C ALA A 58 -4.45 14.92 8.79
N PHE A 59 -3.31 15.23 8.18
CA PHE A 59 -3.26 16.15 7.04
C PHE A 59 -4.13 15.65 5.89
N PHE A 60 -3.98 14.38 5.49
CA PHE A 60 -4.73 13.83 4.36
C PHE A 60 -6.23 13.76 4.63
N GLN A 61 -6.65 13.49 5.87
CA GLN A 61 -8.07 13.53 6.24
C GLN A 61 -8.64 14.96 6.21
N GLN A 62 -7.93 15.93 6.78
CA GLN A 62 -8.39 17.32 6.87
C GLN A 62 -8.37 18.04 5.51
N CYS A 63 -7.34 17.79 4.71
CA CYS A 63 -7.12 18.45 3.42
C CYS A 63 -7.57 17.59 2.23
N TRP A 64 -8.35 16.51 2.45
CA TRP A 64 -8.74 15.58 1.37
C TRP A 64 -9.34 16.29 0.16
N PHE A 65 -10.21 17.28 0.39
CA PHE A 65 -10.86 18.07 -0.68
C PHE A 65 -9.88 18.87 -1.55
N ILE A 66 -8.65 19.12 -1.07
CA ILE A 66 -7.59 19.82 -1.78
C ILE A 66 -6.74 18.82 -2.57
N VAL A 67 -6.41 17.68 -1.96
CA VAL A 67 -5.38 16.75 -2.49
C VAL A 67 -5.96 15.55 -3.25
N SER A 68 -7.26 15.24 -3.11
CA SER A 68 -7.84 13.98 -3.60
C SER A 68 -7.63 13.76 -5.09
N THR A 69 -7.89 14.78 -5.91
CA THR A 69 -7.76 14.70 -7.37
C THR A 69 -6.34 14.37 -7.80
N HIS A 70 -5.33 15.02 -7.20
CA HIS A 70 -3.93 14.77 -7.53
C HIS A 70 -3.48 13.39 -7.05
N VAL A 71 -3.85 13.00 -5.82
CA VAL A 71 -3.54 11.67 -5.28
C VAL A 71 -4.15 10.59 -6.18
N PHE A 72 -5.44 10.67 -6.49
CA PHE A 72 -6.10 9.68 -7.34
C PHE A 72 -5.48 9.59 -8.73
N SER A 73 -5.23 10.73 -9.38
CA SER A 73 -4.65 10.78 -10.73
C SER A 73 -3.25 10.15 -10.78
N GLN A 74 -2.37 10.51 -9.83
CA GLN A 74 -1.00 10.01 -9.80
C GLN A 74 -0.95 8.50 -9.54
N PHE A 75 -1.66 8.01 -8.52
CA PHE A 75 -1.62 6.59 -8.19
C PHE A 75 -2.30 5.72 -9.26
N SER A 76 -3.36 6.21 -9.90
CA SER A 76 -3.98 5.50 -11.03
C SER A 76 -3.02 5.40 -12.21
N SER A 77 -2.27 6.47 -12.50
CA SER A 77 -1.23 6.49 -13.53
C SER A 77 -0.12 5.47 -13.23
N TRP A 78 0.39 5.46 -12.00
CA TRP A 78 1.42 4.50 -11.57
C TRP A 78 0.94 3.05 -11.62
N PHE A 79 -0.32 2.80 -11.26
CA PHE A 79 -0.92 1.47 -11.35
C PHE A 79 -0.98 0.98 -12.80
N THR A 80 -1.40 1.84 -13.74
CA THR A 80 -1.42 1.49 -15.17
C THR A 80 -0.02 1.31 -15.76
N GLN A 81 0.96 2.11 -15.33
CA GLN A 81 2.34 2.04 -15.82
C GLN A 81 3.14 0.90 -15.18
N GLY A 82 2.72 0.42 -14.01
CA GLY A 82 3.44 -0.59 -13.23
C GLY A 82 4.74 -0.09 -12.60
N GLN A 83 4.89 1.23 -12.40
CA GLN A 83 6.11 1.84 -11.86
C GLN A 83 5.79 2.99 -10.90
N PHE A 84 6.53 3.05 -9.79
CA PHE A 84 6.51 4.15 -8.85
C PHE A 84 7.68 5.11 -9.08
N PRO A 85 7.57 6.39 -8.68
CA PRO A 85 8.70 7.30 -8.67
C PRO A 85 9.83 6.77 -7.77
N PRO A 86 11.11 7.03 -8.11
CA PRO A 86 12.23 6.74 -7.24
C PRO A 86 12.04 7.36 -5.84
N GLY A 87 12.30 6.60 -4.79
CA GLY A 87 12.19 7.06 -3.41
C GLY A 87 10.79 6.99 -2.80
N PHE A 88 9.74 6.69 -3.59
CA PHE A 88 8.38 6.63 -3.08
C PHE A 88 8.17 5.54 -2.00
N ASN A 89 8.90 4.43 -2.10
CA ASN A 89 8.85 3.32 -1.15
C ASN A 89 9.93 3.39 -0.05
N TYR A 90 10.58 4.53 0.14
CA TYR A 90 11.54 4.71 1.23
C TYR A 90 10.79 4.79 2.56
N THR A 91 11.30 4.09 3.57
CA THR A 91 10.72 4.06 4.91
C THR A 91 11.75 4.42 5.96
N LEU A 92 11.33 5.10 7.03
CA LEU A 92 12.17 5.43 8.16
C LEU A 92 12.08 4.30 9.20
N LEU A 93 13.21 3.62 9.42
CA LEU A 93 13.31 2.61 10.48
C LEU A 93 13.83 3.27 11.76
N LEU A 94 12.96 3.36 12.77
CA LEU A 94 13.32 3.80 14.11
C LEU A 94 13.16 2.65 15.10
N LEU A 95 14.23 2.34 15.83
CA LEU A 95 14.19 1.34 16.90
C LEU A 95 13.68 1.99 18.18
N ILE A 96 12.51 1.55 18.66
CA ILE A 96 11.98 1.94 19.97
C ILE A 96 12.35 0.84 20.97
N PRO A 97 13.22 1.12 21.97
CA PRO A 97 13.57 0.14 22.99
C PRO A 97 12.33 -0.31 23.76
N LYS A 98 12.10 -1.62 23.83
CA LYS A 98 11.04 -2.18 24.67
C LYS A 98 11.49 -2.16 26.14
N LYS A 99 10.56 -1.84 27.05
CA LYS A 99 10.79 -2.02 28.49
C LYS A 99 10.52 -3.48 28.87
N ASP A 100 11.39 -4.08 29.68
CA ASP A 100 11.23 -5.47 30.16
C ASP A 100 9.96 -5.68 30.99
N ARG A 101 9.53 -4.65 31.72
CA ARG A 101 8.33 -4.66 32.57
C ARG A 101 7.53 -3.37 32.36
N PRO A 102 6.44 -3.39 31.57
CA PRO A 102 5.63 -2.20 31.37
C PRO A 102 4.88 -1.84 32.65
N ASN A 103 5.32 -0.77 33.32
CA ASN A 103 4.71 -0.22 34.53
C ASN A 103 3.86 1.00 34.18
N ARG A 104 2.63 0.71 33.73
CA ARG A 104 1.55 1.63 33.30
C ARG A 104 1.92 2.62 32.19
N MET A 105 0.87 3.04 31.48
CA MET A 105 0.90 4.00 30.37
C MET A 105 0.88 5.43 30.92
#